data_AF-A0A0P1HDV6-F1
#
_entry.id   AF-A0A0P1HDV6-F1
#
_cell.length_a   1.000
_cell.length_b   1.000
_cell.length_c   1.000
_cell.angle_alpha   90.00
_cell.angle_beta   90.00
_cell.angle_gamma   90.00
#
_symmetry.space_group_name_H-M   'P 1'
#
loop_
_entity.id
_entity.type
_entity.pdbx_description
1 polymer ?
#
loop_
_entity_poly.entity_id
_entity_poly.type
_entity_poly.pdbx_seq_one_letter_code
_entity_poly.pdbx_strand_id
1 'polypeptide(L)'
;MSKPYKYHKKGTGRHVQLPEWLQATEAWATMRPAPRALYIELKRRFNGSNNGEIYLSHRVAGEALNADKDSIGPWLKVLQERGFISLSTPPHLGSSGIGRASKWRLEELPTPDGKPATKSFMRWKEKQNPRAKNGTPRHKKQDTKPDNAAQQAGTVIEIGTPSAQNQKVASQ
;
A
#
# COMPACT_ATOMS: atom_id res chain seq x y z
N MET A 1 -0.81 -59.57 12.16
CA MET A 1 -0.06 -58.32 12.47
C MET A 1 -0.75 -57.17 11.76
N SER A 2 -1.34 -56.20 12.48
CA SER A 2 -1.99 -55.04 11.85
C SER A 2 -0.95 -54.00 11.44
N LYS A 3 -1.14 -53.38 10.27
CA LYS A 3 -0.27 -52.31 9.80
C LYS A 3 -0.40 -51.10 10.75
N PRO A 4 0.70 -50.50 11.24
CA PRO A 4 0.62 -49.30 12.05
C PRO A 4 -0.04 -48.17 11.23
N TYR A 5 -1.04 -47.52 11.82
CA TYR A 5 -1.77 -46.40 11.23
C TYR A 5 -0.79 -45.27 10.90
N LYS A 6 -0.68 -44.87 9.62
CA LYS A 6 0.21 -43.78 9.19
C LYS A 6 -0.27 -42.45 9.79
N TYR A 7 0.33 -42.04 10.90
CA TYR A 7 -0.04 -40.83 11.65
C TYR A 7 0.43 -39.50 11.02
N HIS A 8 0.97 -39.51 9.80
CA HIS A 8 1.45 -38.28 9.16
C HIS A 8 0.99 -38.18 7.70
N LYS A 9 -0.32 -38.05 7.49
CA LYS A 9 -0.76 -37.32 6.29
C LYS A 9 -0.39 -35.86 6.51
N LYS A 10 0.77 -35.45 5.97
CA LYS A 10 1.11 -34.02 5.85
C LYS A 10 -0.06 -33.40 5.08
N GLY A 11 -0.90 -32.63 5.76
CA GLY A 11 -1.97 -31.87 5.13
C GLY A 11 -1.41 -30.89 4.09
N THR A 12 -2.30 -30.15 3.44
CA THR A 12 -2.05 -29.24 2.31
C THR A 12 -1.07 -28.07 2.58
N GLY A 13 -0.34 -28.08 3.70
CA GLY A 13 0.55 -27.03 4.15
C GLY A 13 -0.16 -25.96 4.99
N ARG A 14 0.61 -24.96 5.43
CA ARG A 14 0.07 -23.75 6.09
C ARG A 14 -0.27 -22.72 5.02
N HIS A 15 -1.47 -22.18 5.07
CA HIS A 15 -1.92 -21.08 4.22
C HIS A 15 -2.42 -19.91 5.06
N VAL A 16 -2.46 -18.72 4.44
CA VAL A 16 -3.06 -17.53 5.05
C VAL A 16 -4.43 -17.32 4.43
N GLN A 17 -5.48 -17.30 5.25
CA GLN A 17 -6.84 -17.00 4.81
C GLN A 17 -7.15 -15.54 5.05
N LEU A 18 -7.66 -14.84 4.04
CA LEU A 18 -8.24 -13.51 4.20
C LEU A 18 -9.75 -13.62 3.98
N PRO A 19 -10.56 -13.49 5.03
CA PRO A 19 -12.00 -13.62 4.87
C PRO A 19 -12.59 -12.40 4.15
N GLU A 20 -13.63 -12.62 3.37
CA GLU A 20 -14.26 -11.57 2.56
C GLU A 20 -14.78 -10.42 3.42
N TRP A 21 -15.38 -10.72 4.57
CA TRP A 21 -15.89 -9.69 5.48
C TRP A 21 -14.81 -8.73 5.99
N LEU A 22 -13.54 -9.16 6.03
CA LEU A 22 -12.41 -8.30 6.39
C LEU A 22 -12.00 -7.44 5.20
N GLN A 23 -11.93 -8.04 4.01
CA GLN A 23 -11.52 -7.34 2.79
C GLN A 23 -12.55 -6.32 2.31
N ALA A 24 -13.84 -6.60 2.52
CA ALA A 24 -14.95 -5.72 2.19
C ALA A 24 -15.03 -4.48 3.10
N THR A 25 -14.26 -4.41 4.19
CA THR A 25 -14.24 -3.22 5.05
C THR A 25 -13.62 -2.02 4.32
N GLU A 26 -14.16 -0.84 4.59
CA GLU A 26 -13.62 0.43 4.07
C GLU A 26 -12.15 0.63 4.48
N ALA A 27 -11.80 0.16 5.69
CA ALA A 27 -10.45 0.17 6.22
C ALA A 27 -9.46 -0.61 5.36
N TRP A 28 -9.88 -1.74 4.78
CA TRP A 28 -9.07 -2.52 3.85
C TRP A 28 -9.10 -1.90 2.44
N ALA A 29 -10.29 -1.62 1.93
CA ALA A 29 -10.51 -1.16 0.55
C ALA A 29 -9.75 0.12 0.19
N THR A 30 -9.65 1.07 1.13
CA THR A 30 -8.96 2.37 0.93
C THR A 30 -7.45 2.31 1.27
N MET A 31 -6.94 1.17 1.73
CA MET A 31 -5.55 1.05 2.19
C MET A 31 -4.59 0.93 1.01
N ARG A 32 -3.40 1.54 1.08
CA ARG A 32 -2.34 1.30 0.10
C ARG A 32 -1.95 -0.20 0.08
N PRO A 33 -1.49 -0.73 -1.06
CA PRO A 33 -1.18 -2.17 -1.19
C PRO A 33 -0.05 -2.63 -0.26
N ALA A 34 0.95 -1.79 0.02
CA ALA A 34 2.11 -2.18 0.81
C ALA A 34 1.77 -2.52 2.29
N PRO A 35 1.00 -1.69 3.04
CA PRO A 35 0.47 -2.10 4.34
C PRO A 35 -0.39 -3.37 4.30
N ARG A 36 -1.16 -3.62 3.23
CA ARG A 36 -1.92 -4.88 3.08
C ARG A 36 -0.99 -6.09 3.01
N ALA A 37 0.10 -6.01 2.24
CA ALA A 37 1.10 -7.07 2.16
C ALA A 37 1.76 -7.34 3.52
N LEU A 38 2.04 -6.28 4.29
CA LEU A 38 2.58 -6.40 5.65
C LEU A 38 1.60 -7.09 6.62
N TYR A 39 0.31 -6.81 6.50
CA TYR A 39 -0.70 -7.52 7.29
C TYR A 39 -0.74 -9.02 6.99
N ILE A 40 -0.62 -9.39 5.72
CA ILE A 40 -0.55 -10.80 5.29
C ILE A 40 0.68 -11.49 5.91
N GLU A 41 1.83 -10.82 5.95
CA GLU A 41 3.05 -11.35 6.58
C GLU A 41 2.86 -11.57 8.09
N LEU A 42 2.20 -10.65 8.80
CA LEU A 42 1.83 -10.85 10.21
C LEU A 42 0.92 -12.06 10.38
N LYS A 43 -0.09 -12.21 9.51
CA LYS A 43 -1.02 -13.35 9.53
C LYS A 43 -0.32 -14.67 9.21
N ARG A 44 0.71 -14.67 8.35
CA ARG A 44 1.57 -15.84 8.07
C ARG A 44 2.35 -16.31 9.30
N ARG A 45 2.79 -15.36 10.15
CA ARG A 45 3.54 -15.64 11.38
C ARG A 45 2.66 -16.10 12.54
N PHE A 46 1.36 -15.87 12.45
CA PHE A 46 0.41 -16.41 13.40
C PHE A 46 0.32 -17.95 13.25
N ASN A 47 0.40 -18.66 14.38
CA ASN A 47 0.42 -20.13 14.43
C ASN A 47 -0.84 -20.74 15.07
N GLY A 48 -1.85 -19.93 15.38
CA GLY A 48 -3.08 -20.36 16.06
C GLY A 48 -3.13 -20.01 17.54
N SER A 49 -1.98 -19.85 18.20
CA SER A 49 -1.91 -19.62 19.65
C SER A 49 -1.00 -18.46 20.06
N ASN A 50 -0.23 -17.87 19.16
CA ASN A 50 0.69 -16.77 19.48
C ASN A 50 0.11 -15.37 19.23
N ASN A 51 -1.21 -15.18 19.28
CA ASN A 51 -1.79 -13.85 19.07
C ASN A 51 -1.41 -12.93 20.25
N GLY A 52 -0.75 -11.80 19.95
CA GLY A 52 -0.11 -10.91 20.95
C GLY A 52 1.37 -11.19 21.20
N GLU A 53 1.87 -12.32 20.70
CA GLU A 53 3.26 -12.75 20.76
C GLU A 53 3.86 -12.88 19.35
N ILE A 54 3.26 -12.22 18.35
CA ILE A 54 3.76 -12.24 16.98
C ILE A 54 4.96 -11.29 16.88
N TYR A 55 6.15 -11.85 16.75
CA TYR A 55 7.38 -11.07 16.58
C TYR A 55 7.58 -10.66 15.12
N LEU A 56 7.67 -9.34 14.91
CA LEU A 56 8.04 -8.78 13.60
C LEU A 56 8.81 -7.47 13.79
N SER A 57 10.11 -7.51 13.50
CA SER A 57 10.97 -6.31 13.47
C SER A 57 10.92 -5.66 12.08
N HIS A 58 11.30 -4.38 12.01
CA HIS A 58 11.33 -3.64 10.74
C HIS A 58 12.27 -4.29 9.71
N ARG A 59 13.45 -4.76 10.14
CA ARG A 59 14.42 -5.42 9.26
C ARG A 59 13.88 -6.72 8.69
N VAL A 60 13.34 -7.58 9.56
CA VAL A 60 12.78 -8.88 9.16
C VAL A 60 11.54 -8.71 8.28
N ALA A 61 10.72 -7.69 8.52
CA ALA A 61 9.60 -7.36 7.65
C ALA A 61 10.05 -6.84 6.28
N GLY A 62 11.10 -6.00 6.25
CA GLY A 62 11.70 -5.51 5.01
C GLY A 62 12.23 -6.65 4.14
N GLU A 63 12.99 -7.58 4.74
CA GLU A 63 13.47 -8.78 4.05
C GLU A 63 12.31 -9.65 3.53
N ALA A 64 11.28 -9.88 4.36
CA ALA A 64 10.14 -10.72 3.98
C ALA A 64 9.28 -10.13 2.85
N LEU A 65 9.22 -8.80 2.75
CA LEU A 65 8.43 -8.09 1.74
C LEU A 65 9.26 -7.55 0.57
N ASN A 66 10.57 -7.78 0.59
CA ASN A 66 11.53 -7.16 -0.31
C ASN A 66 11.35 -5.62 -0.37
N ALA A 67 11.31 -5.00 0.80
CA ALA A 67 11.10 -3.58 0.99
C ALA A 67 12.16 -2.99 1.92
N ASP A 68 12.40 -1.68 1.80
CA ASP A 68 13.31 -1.00 2.72
C ASP A 68 12.75 -1.00 4.16
N LYS A 69 13.64 -1.22 5.14
CA LYS A 69 13.28 -1.29 6.57
C LYS A 69 12.58 -0.03 7.08
N ASP A 70 12.89 1.13 6.53
CA ASP A 70 12.37 2.42 6.97
C ASP A 70 10.95 2.66 6.43
N SER A 71 10.55 1.92 5.39
CA SER A 71 9.17 1.92 4.89
C SER A 71 8.21 1.13 5.79
N ILE A 72 8.71 0.15 6.56
CA ILE A 72 7.89 -0.72 7.40
C ILE A 72 7.24 0.04 8.55
N GLY A 73 7.96 0.95 9.20
CA GLY A 73 7.44 1.74 10.32
C GLY A 73 6.14 2.49 9.97
N PRO A 74 6.13 3.31 8.90
CA PRO A 74 4.91 3.94 8.40
C PRO A 74 3.78 2.96 8.07
N TRP A 75 4.09 1.78 7.52
CA TRP A 75 3.07 0.79 7.18
C TRP A 75 2.44 0.15 8.42
N LEU A 76 3.24 -0.16 9.44
CA LEU A 76 2.75 -0.63 10.74
C LEU A 76 1.82 0.40 11.38
N LYS A 77 2.21 1.69 11.33
CA LYS A 77 1.38 2.78 11.84
C LYS A 77 0.01 2.83 11.16
N VAL A 78 -0.02 2.72 9.83
CA VAL A 78 -1.28 2.68 9.06
C VAL A 78 -2.16 1.49 9.48
N LEU A 79 -1.57 0.31 9.70
CA LEU A 79 -2.31 -0.87 10.16
C LEU A 79 -2.88 -0.70 11.57
N GLN A 80 -2.14 -0.04 12.47
CA GLN A 80 -2.60 0.28 13.82
C GLN A 80 -3.72 1.32 13.80
N GLU A 81 -3.54 2.42 13.07
CA GLU A 81 -4.52 3.51 12.93
C GLU A 81 -5.84 2.99 12.33
N ARG A 82 -5.75 2.05 11.39
CA ARG A 82 -6.91 1.40 10.78
C ARG A 82 -7.47 0.24 11.61
N GLY A 83 -6.84 -0.10 12.74
CA GLY A 83 -7.36 -1.06 13.71
C GLY A 83 -7.23 -2.53 13.31
N PHE A 84 -6.31 -2.87 12.40
CA PHE A 84 -6.03 -4.27 12.01
C PHE A 84 -5.10 -4.98 13.00
N ILE A 85 -4.18 -4.23 13.60
CA ILE A 85 -3.17 -4.74 14.52
C ILE A 85 -3.05 -3.82 15.73
N SER A 86 -2.59 -4.37 16.85
CA SER A 86 -2.19 -3.61 18.02
C SER A 86 -0.80 -4.03 18.50
N LEU A 87 -0.09 -3.08 19.11
CA LEU A 87 1.22 -3.31 19.68
C LEU A 87 1.03 -3.89 21.09
N SER A 88 1.43 -5.14 21.27
CA SER A 88 1.34 -5.83 22.57
C SER A 88 2.54 -5.51 23.45
N THR A 89 3.74 -5.45 22.87
CA THR A 89 4.95 -5.05 23.59
C THR A 89 5.79 -4.15 22.69
N PRO A 90 6.13 -2.93 23.14
CA PRO A 90 7.00 -2.05 22.38
C PRO A 90 8.42 -2.64 22.29
N PRO A 91 9.17 -2.24 21.24
CA PRO A 91 10.56 -2.62 21.15
C PRO A 91 11.33 -1.96 22.30
N HIS A 92 12.17 -2.72 22.98
CA HIS A 92 12.96 -2.24 24.11
C HIS A 92 14.31 -2.94 24.15
N LEU A 93 15.29 -2.30 24.77
CA LEU A 93 16.59 -2.90 25.02
C LEU A 93 16.46 -3.82 26.25
N GLY A 94 16.78 -5.11 26.08
CA GLY A 94 16.79 -6.05 27.19
C GLY A 94 17.94 -5.76 28.16
N SER A 95 17.83 -6.28 29.40
CA SER A 95 18.88 -6.17 30.42
C SER A 95 20.22 -6.78 30.00
N SER A 96 20.21 -7.72 29.05
CA SER A 96 21.40 -8.32 28.43
C SER A 96 22.03 -7.47 27.31
N GLY A 97 21.50 -6.27 27.03
CA GLY A 97 21.94 -5.42 25.92
C GLY A 97 21.43 -5.87 24.54
N ILE A 98 20.62 -6.92 24.47
CA ILE A 98 20.01 -7.39 23.22
C ILE A 98 18.67 -6.67 23.01
N GLY A 99 18.54 -6.01 21.85
CA GLY A 99 17.30 -5.35 21.44
C GLY A 99 16.18 -6.37 21.21
N ARG A 100 15.03 -6.17 21.85
CA ARG A 100 13.84 -6.99 21.66
C ARG A 100 12.92 -6.34 20.65
N ALA A 101 12.48 -7.14 19.67
CA ALA A 101 11.54 -6.70 18.65
C ALA A 101 10.14 -6.47 19.22
N SER A 102 9.38 -5.61 18.53
CA SER A 102 7.96 -5.39 18.80
C SER A 102 7.17 -6.69 18.70
N LYS A 103 6.23 -6.86 19.64
CA LYS A 103 5.23 -7.94 19.58
C LYS A 103 3.89 -7.38 19.16
N TRP A 104 3.24 -8.11 18.25
CA TRP A 104 2.01 -7.68 17.61
C TRP A 104 0.86 -8.63 17.92
N ARG A 105 -0.33 -8.04 17.98
CA ARG A 105 -1.63 -8.70 18.06
C ARG A 105 -2.43 -8.41 16.80
N LEU A 106 -3.12 -9.42 16.30
CA LEU A 106 -4.13 -9.30 15.25
C LEU A 106 -5.48 -9.00 15.91
N GLU A 107 -6.14 -7.93 15.49
CA GLU A 107 -7.45 -7.51 16.02
C GLU A 107 -8.63 -8.35 15.51
N GLU A 108 -8.39 -9.16 14.48
CA GLU A 108 -9.37 -10.09 13.90
C GLU A 108 -9.64 -11.30 14.81
N LEU A 109 -8.64 -11.70 15.60
CA LEU A 109 -8.61 -12.97 16.33
C LEU A 109 -8.62 -12.74 17.85
N PRO A 110 -9.19 -13.68 18.63
CA PRO A 110 -9.11 -13.62 20.08
C PRO A 110 -7.65 -13.79 20.55
N THR A 111 -7.36 -13.28 21.74
CA THR A 111 -6.08 -13.50 22.41
C THR A 111 -6.14 -14.82 23.19
N PRO A 112 -5.02 -15.56 23.38
CA PRO A 112 -5.00 -16.78 24.20
C PRO A 112 -5.54 -16.58 25.62
N ASP A 113 -5.43 -15.36 26.16
CA ASP A 113 -5.98 -14.95 27.46
C ASP A 113 -7.53 -14.97 27.54
N GLY A 114 -8.22 -15.43 26.51
CA GLY A 114 -9.69 -15.46 26.44
C GLY A 114 -10.33 -14.11 26.10
N LYS A 115 -9.53 -13.07 25.83
CA LYS A 115 -10.04 -11.76 25.42
C LYS A 115 -10.63 -11.84 24.00
N PRO A 116 -11.85 -11.34 23.77
CA PRO A 116 -12.49 -11.37 22.46
C PRO A 116 -11.74 -10.49 21.45
N ALA A 117 -11.85 -10.83 20.17
CA ALA A 117 -11.36 -10.02 19.07
C ALA A 117 -12.07 -8.65 19.06
N THR A 118 -11.33 -7.55 19.07
CA THR A 118 -11.94 -6.19 19.10
C THR A 118 -12.42 -5.76 17.72
N LYS A 119 -11.78 -6.21 16.64
CA LYS A 119 -12.16 -5.93 15.24
C LYS A 119 -12.37 -4.44 14.95
N SER A 120 -11.51 -3.58 15.51
CA SER A 120 -11.62 -2.11 15.42
C SER A 120 -11.72 -1.60 13.98
N PHE A 121 -11.08 -2.29 13.03
CA PHE A 121 -11.15 -1.99 11.60
C PHE A 121 -12.57 -2.01 11.00
N MET A 122 -13.52 -2.74 11.59
CA MET A 122 -14.91 -2.74 11.12
C MET A 122 -15.60 -1.39 11.32
N ARG A 123 -15.18 -0.62 12.34
CA ARG A 123 -15.75 0.69 12.68
C ARG A 123 -14.96 1.86 12.08
N TRP A 124 -13.82 1.56 11.46
CA TRP A 124 -12.97 2.59 10.88
C TRP A 124 -13.64 3.20 9.65
N LYS A 125 -13.54 4.52 9.54
CA LYS A 125 -14.04 5.33 8.43
C LYS A 125 -12.96 6.29 7.97
N GLU A 126 -12.84 6.47 6.66
CA GLU A 126 -11.89 7.42 6.11
C GLU A 126 -12.33 8.83 6.46
N LYS A 127 -11.44 9.59 7.10
CA LYS A 127 -11.68 11.01 7.34
C LYS A 127 -11.55 11.73 6.01
N GLN A 128 -12.69 12.08 5.42
CA GLN A 128 -12.74 12.96 4.26
C GLN A 128 -12.30 14.34 4.71
N ASN A 129 -11.04 14.70 4.49
CA ASN A 129 -10.64 16.09 4.61
C ASN A 129 -11.30 16.84 3.44
N PRO A 130 -12.19 17.81 3.72
CA PRO A 130 -12.80 18.60 2.66
C PRO A 130 -11.66 19.19 1.83
N ARG A 131 -11.67 18.93 0.52
CA ARG A 131 -10.70 19.52 -0.39
C ARG A 131 -10.74 21.03 -0.18
N ALA A 132 -9.68 21.61 0.37
CA ALA A 132 -9.54 23.06 0.45
C ALA A 132 -9.67 23.58 -0.99
N LYS A 133 -10.66 24.46 -1.24
CA LYS A 133 -10.85 25.11 -2.54
C LYS A 133 -9.72 26.13 -2.73
N ASN A 134 -8.50 25.66 -2.91
CA ASN A 134 -7.37 26.50 -3.30
C ASN A 134 -7.44 26.67 -4.82
N GLY A 135 -8.51 27.32 -5.29
CA GLY A 135 -8.52 27.93 -6.60
C GLY A 135 -7.88 29.30 -6.45
N THR A 136 -6.64 29.46 -6.90
CA THR A 136 -6.14 30.81 -7.19
C THR A 136 -7.10 31.46 -8.19
N PRO A 137 -7.62 32.67 -7.93
CA PRO A 137 -8.45 33.37 -8.90
C PRO A 137 -7.69 33.44 -10.23
N ARG A 138 -8.19 32.74 -11.26
CA ARG A 138 -7.62 32.85 -12.60
C ARG A 138 -7.89 34.28 -13.06
N HIS A 139 -6.83 35.05 -13.31
CA HIS A 139 -6.96 36.42 -13.77
C HIS A 139 -7.69 36.45 -15.11
N LYS A 140 -8.85 37.12 -15.18
CA LYS A 140 -9.53 37.45 -16.45
C LYS A 140 -8.73 38.57 -17.12
N LYS A 141 -7.71 38.25 -17.91
CA LYS A 141 -7.34 39.17 -18.99
C LYS A 141 -8.29 38.90 -20.16
N GLN A 142 -9.07 39.90 -20.50
CA GLN A 142 -9.88 39.96 -21.71
C GLN A 142 -8.94 40.13 -22.90
N ASP A 143 -8.82 39.11 -23.74
CA ASP A 143 -8.30 39.30 -25.10
C ASP A 143 -9.43 39.88 -25.95
N THR A 144 -9.68 41.18 -25.79
CA THR A 144 -10.41 41.98 -26.78
C THR A 144 -9.53 43.15 -27.16
N LYS A 145 -8.64 42.90 -28.12
CA LYS A 145 -8.01 43.93 -28.93
C LYS A 145 -8.93 44.12 -30.14
N PRO A 146 -9.54 45.30 -30.36
CA PRO A 146 -10.25 45.55 -31.60
C PRO A 146 -9.22 45.76 -32.70
N ASP A 147 -9.19 44.84 -33.67
CA ASP A 147 -8.47 45.03 -34.93
C ASP A 147 -9.20 46.08 -35.75
N ASN A 148 -8.47 47.11 -36.19
CA ASN A 148 -8.96 48.04 -37.20
C ASN A 148 -7.84 48.47 -38.14
N ALA A 149 -8.13 48.31 -39.44
CA ALA A 149 -7.39 48.72 -40.64
C ALA A 149 -6.10 47.92 -40.94
N ALA A 150 -5.80 47.47 -42.16
CA ALA A 150 -6.26 47.87 -43.48
C ALA A 150 -5.93 46.78 -44.51
N GLN A 151 -6.74 46.74 -45.60
CA GLN A 151 -6.36 46.52 -47.02
C GLN A 151 -5.43 45.34 -47.37
N GLN A 152 -5.54 44.62 -48.48
CA GLN A 152 -6.40 44.48 -49.64
C GLN A 152 -5.70 43.36 -50.45
N ALA A 153 -6.40 42.77 -51.40
CA ALA A 153 -5.83 42.04 -52.54
C ALA A 153 -5.22 40.64 -52.27
N GLY A 154 -6.03 39.63 -52.60
CA GLY A 154 -5.75 38.85 -53.80
C GLY A 154 -4.86 37.61 -53.67
N THR A 155 -5.46 36.51 -54.12
CA THR A 155 -4.88 35.53 -55.06
C THR A 155 -4.42 34.19 -54.46
N VAL A 156 -5.24 33.18 -54.77
CA VAL A 156 -4.89 31.81 -55.20
C VAL A 156 -4.29 30.86 -54.17
N ILE A 157 -5.08 29.81 -53.95
CA ILE A 157 -4.71 28.54 -53.34
C ILE A 157 -3.94 27.74 -54.41
N GLU A 158 -2.69 27.39 -54.18
CA GLU A 158 -2.02 26.36 -54.98
C GLU A 158 -1.39 25.32 -54.06
N ILE A 159 -1.87 24.09 -54.24
CA ILE A 159 -1.46 22.87 -53.56
C ILE A 159 -0.31 22.29 -54.38
N GLY A 160 0.87 22.17 -53.80
CA GLY A 160 2.03 21.58 -54.46
C GLY A 160 3.01 20.95 -53.47
N THR A 161 2.91 19.64 -53.29
CA THR A 161 4.06 18.76 -52.99
C THR A 161 4.32 17.99 -54.30
N PRO A 162 5.53 17.51 -54.67
CA PRO A 162 6.73 17.25 -53.87
C PRO A 162 8.05 17.68 -54.57
N SER A 163 9.22 17.41 -53.95
CA SER A 163 10.23 16.49 -54.50
C SER A 163 11.66 16.73 -53.98
N ALA A 164 12.35 15.60 -53.93
CA ALA A 164 13.71 15.25 -53.53
C ALA A 164 14.87 16.21 -53.91
N GLN A 165 15.94 16.15 -53.09
CA GLN A 165 17.29 15.63 -53.43
C GLN A 165 18.27 16.04 -52.30
N ASN A 166 18.86 15.09 -51.56
CA ASN A 166 20.08 14.34 -51.86
C ASN A 166 21.38 15.14 -51.66
N GLN A 167 22.20 14.69 -50.70
CA GLN A 167 23.67 14.76 -50.64
C GLN A 167 24.07 13.98 -49.36
N LYS A 168 24.60 12.74 -49.38
CA LYS A 168 26.00 12.34 -49.70
C LYS A 168 26.99 13.45 -49.29
N VAL A 169 27.93 13.26 -48.38
CA VAL A 169 29.14 12.40 -48.44
C VAL A 169 29.70 12.32 -46.99
N ALA A 170 30.00 11.16 -46.41
CA ALA A 170 31.17 10.29 -46.57
C ALA A 170 32.47 10.79 -45.87
N SER A 171 32.98 9.89 -45.00
CA SER A 171 34.38 9.66 -44.58
C SER A 171 34.98 10.67 -43.60
N GLN A 172 35.71 10.26 -42.56
CA GLN A 172 36.55 9.06 -42.36
C GLN A 172 36.31 8.42 -40.99
#